data_AF-A0A5S9MAC9-F1
#
_entry.id   AF-A0A5S9MAC9-F1
#
_cell.length_a   1.000
_cell.length_b   1.000
_cell.length_c   1.000
_cell.angle_alpha   90.00
_cell.angle_beta   90.00
_cell.angle_gamma   90.00
#
_symmetry.space_group_name_H-M   'P 1'
#
loop_
_entity.id
_entity.type
_entity.pdbx_description
1 polymer ?
#
loop_
_entity_poly.entity_id
_entity_poly.type
_entity_poly.pdbx_seq_one_letter_code
_entity_poly.pdbx_strand_id
1 'polypeptide(L)' 'MTLYLHGTCRQNELGHLEIGGVDAVSLAETYGTPLYVYDVALIRERAKKLSKSVYRRRINGAGSICE' A
#
# COMPACT_ATOMS: atom_id res chain seq x y z
N MET A 1 -24.06 8.05 -2.58
CA MET A 1 -23.10 7.39 -1.66
C MET A 1 -21.86 7.07 -2.48
N THR A 2 -20.80 7.85 -2.34
CA THR A 2 -19.63 7.78 -3.23
C THR A 2 -18.60 6.83 -2.63
N LEU A 3 -18.27 5.76 -3.34
CA LEU A 3 -17.20 4.83 -2.95
C LEU A 3 -15.86 5.47 -3.36
N TYR A 4 -15.04 5.85 -2.38
CA TYR A 4 -13.72 6.43 -2.66
C TYR A 4 -12.66 5.32 -2.76
N LEU A 5 -12.27 4.98 -3.99
CA LEU A 5 -11.19 4.04 -4.26
C LEU A 5 -9.84 4.73 -4.01
N HIS A 6 -9.00 4.13 -3.16
CA HIS A 6 -7.67 4.64 -2.84
C HIS A 6 -6.62 3.54 -3.07
N GLY A 7 -5.41 3.92 -3.51
CA GLY A 7 -4.29 2.99 -3.64
C GLY A 7 -4.42 2.04 -4.84
N THR A 8 -4.31 0.73 -4.61
CA THR A 8 -4.39 -0.32 -5.65
C THR A 8 -5.81 -0.84 -5.89
N CYS A 9 -6.81 -0.24 -5.22
CA CYS A 9 -8.19 -0.67 -5.35
C CYS A 9 -8.75 -0.32 -6.74
N ARG A 10 -9.26 -1.34 -7.45
CA ARG A 10 -9.82 -1.22 -8.80
C ARG A 10 -11.15 -1.97 -8.87
N GLN A 11 -12.00 -1.63 -9.83
CA GLN A 11 -13.15 -2.45 -10.19
C GLN A 11 -12.75 -3.44 -11.29
N ASN A 12 -13.00 -4.73 -11.08
CA ASN A 12 -12.71 -5.76 -12.08
C ASN A 12 -13.76 -5.77 -13.20
N GLU A 13 -13.57 -6.62 -14.21
CA GLU A 13 -14.47 -6.74 -15.38
C GLU A 13 -15.89 -7.23 -15.02
N LEU A 14 -16.03 -7.86 -13.85
CA LEU A 14 -17.31 -8.33 -13.31
C LEU A 14 -18.02 -7.27 -12.46
N GLY A 15 -17.40 -6.09 -12.26
CA GLY A 15 -17.97 -5.01 -11.48
C GLY A 15 -17.71 -5.12 -9.97
N HIS A 16 -16.90 -6.08 -9.52
CA HIS A 16 -16.55 -6.26 -8.11
C HIS A 16 -15.35 -5.39 -7.71
N LEU A 17 -15.24 -5.11 -6.41
CA LEU A 17 -14.09 -4.42 -5.85
C LEU A 17 -12.89 -5.39 -5.78
N GLU A 18 -11.80 -5.01 -6.41
CA GLU A 18 -10.52 -5.70 -6.37
C GLU A 18 -9.53 -4.88 -5.53
N ILE A 19 -8.84 -5.52 -4.58
CA ILE A 19 -7.86 -4.90 -3.69
C ILE A 19 -6.53 -5.61 -3.90
N GLY A 20 -5.52 -4.93 -4.46
CA GLY A 20 -4.18 -5.49 -4.64
C GLY A 20 -4.12 -6.74 -5.52
N GLY A 21 -5.05 -6.91 -6.47
CA GLY A 21 -5.14 -8.11 -7.32
C GLY A 21 -6.09 -9.20 -6.83
N VAL A 22 -6.79 -8.98 -5.70
CA VAL A 22 -7.68 -9.98 -5.09
C VAL A 22 -9.11 -9.45 -5.06
N ASP A 23 -10.07 -10.30 -5.46
CA ASP A 23 -11.49 -9.99 -5.49
C ASP A 23 -12.10 -9.94 -4.07
N ALA A 24 -12.81 -8.86 -3.76
CA ALA A 24 -13.42 -8.65 -2.45
C ALA A 24 -14.60 -9.60 -2.17
N VAL A 25 -15.32 -10.06 -3.21
CA VAL A 25 -16.42 -11.02 -3.04
C VAL A 25 -15.85 -12.38 -2.69
N SER A 26 -14.81 -12.82 -3.39
CA SER A 26 -14.09 -14.06 -3.03
C SER A 26 -13.55 -14.03 -1.60
N LEU A 27 -13.08 -12.87 -1.12
CA LEU A 27 -12.64 -12.71 0.28
C LEU A 27 -13.81 -12.83 1.26
N ALA A 28 -14.97 -12.23 0.96
CA ALA A 28 -16.16 -12.33 1.79
C ALA A 28 -16.71 -13.77 1.85
N GLU A 29 -16.66 -14.51 0.73
CA GLU A 29 -17.04 -15.92 0.68
C GLU A 29 -16.10 -16.80 1.51
N THR A 30 -14.80 -16.52 1.47
CA THR A 30 -13.78 -17.32 2.16
C THR A 30 -13.75 -17.06 3.67
N TYR A 31 -13.88 -15.80 4.09
CA TYR A 31 -13.63 -15.39 5.48
C TYR A 31 -14.89 -14.88 6.22
N GLY A 32 -16.02 -14.73 5.54
CA GLY A 32 -17.25 -14.19 6.10
C GLY A 32 -17.21 -12.67 6.30
N THR A 33 -18.27 -12.11 6.91
CA THR A 33 -18.39 -10.68 7.18
C THR A 33 -18.71 -10.42 8.66
N PRO A 34 -18.23 -9.30 9.25
CA PRO A 34 -17.43 -8.23 8.65
C PRO A 34 -15.93 -8.60 8.52
N LEU A 35 -15.32 -8.25 7.39
CA LEU A 35 -13.91 -8.47 7.08
C LEU A 35 -13.18 -7.14 6.88
N TYR A 36 -12.03 -6.97 7.54
CA TYR A 36 -11.13 -5.84 7.33
C TYR A 36 -9.92 -6.28 6.49
N VAL A 37 -9.76 -5.68 5.31
CA VAL A 37 -8.68 -5.99 4.37
C VAL A 37 -7.75 -4.78 4.26
N TYR A 38 -6.46 -4.99 4.47
CA TYR A 38 -5.43 -3.96 4.35
C TYR A 38 -4.49 -4.26 3.17
N ASP A 39 -4.28 -3.28 2.30
CA ASP A 39 -3.25 -3.35 1.25
C ASP A 39 -1.86 -3.09 1.84
N VAL A 40 -1.10 -4.17 2.06
CA VAL A 40 0.26 -4.12 2.63
C VAL A 40 1.31 -3.71 1.59
N ALA A 41 1.01 -3.81 0.29
CA ALA A 41 1.98 -3.53 -0.77
C ALA A 41 2.40 -2.06 -0.76
N LEU A 42 1.41 -1.15 -0.65
CA LEU A 42 1.65 0.29 -0.57
C LEU A 42 2.43 0.68 0.69
N ILE A 43 2.12 0.06 1.82
CA ILE A 43 2.81 0.30 3.11
C ILE A 43 4.28 -0.09 3.00
N ARG A 44 4.57 -1.27 2.43
CA ARG A 44 5.93 -1.76 2.22
C ARG A 44 6.73 -0.89 1.24
N GLU A 45 6.12 -0.41 0.17
CA GLU A 45 6.79 0.46 -0.79
C GLU A 45 7.21 1.79 -0.14
N ARG A 46 6.30 2.41 0.63
CA ARG A 46 6.58 3.64 1.39
C ARG A 46 7.69 3.41 2.42
N ALA A 47 7.65 2.31 3.17
CA ALA A 47 8.69 1.95 4.14
C ALA A 47 10.06 1.71 3.47
N LYS A 48 10.10 1.07 2.29
CA LYS A 48 11.33 0.90 1.50
C LYS A 48 11.90 2.23 1.03
N LYS A 49 11.07 3.15 0.53
CA LYS A 49 11.51 4.49 0.11
C LYS A 49 12.10 5.28 1.28
N LEU A 50 11.46 5.24 2.44
CA LEU A 50 11.97 5.87 3.66
C LEU A 50 13.30 5.24 4.11
N SER A 51 13.38 3.91 4.14
CA SER A 51 14.61 3.21 4.53
C SER A 51 15.78 3.52 3.59
N LYS A 52 15.51 3.61 2.28
CA LYS A 52 16.52 3.95 1.27
C LYS A 52 17.01 5.40 1.40
N SER A 53 16.13 6.36 1.70
CA SER A 53 16.53 7.76 1.91
C SER A 53 17.32 7.94 3.21
N VAL A 54 16.92 7.23 4.28
CA VAL A 54 17.65 7.21 5.56
C VAL A 54 19.04 6.60 5.38
N TYR A 55 19.17 5.50 4.63
CA TYR A 55 20.47 4.89 4.36
C TYR A 55 21.37 5.78 3.50
N ARG A 56 20.80 6.46 2.48
CA ARG A 56 21.56 7.37 1.62
C ARG A 56 22.08 8.60 2.37
N ARG A 57 21.39 9.03 3.42
CA ARG A 57 21.82 10.16 4.27
C ARG A 57 22.98 9.77 5.21
N ARG A 58 23.15 8.49 5.55
CA ARG A 58 24.31 8.01 6.36
C ARG A 58 25.62 7.89 5.56
N ILE A 59 25.56 7.72 4.23
CA ILE A 59 26.77 7.64 3.36
C ILE A 59 27.18 8.99 2.75
N ASN A 60 26.29 9.99 2.72
CA ASN A 60 26.60 11.35 2.25
C ASN A 60 26.77 12.35 3.40
N GLY A 61 26.91 11.88 4.64
CA GLY A 61 27.06 12.67 5.86
C GLY A 61 28.51 12.79 6.36
N ALA A 62 29.50 12.66 5.47
CA ALA A 62 30.88 13.04 5.75
C ALA A 62 31.23 14.27 4.91
N GLY A 63 31.16 15.44 5.55
CA GLY A 63 31.44 16.76 4.95
C GLY A 63 30.15 17.52 4.62
N SER A 64 29.79 18.63 5.24
CA SER A 64 30.51 19.56 6.09
C SER A 64 29.59 20.07 7.20
N ILE A 65 30.12 20.04 8.41
CA ILE A 65 29.74 20.93 9.50
C ILE A 65 29.91 22.38 9.04
N CYS A 66 28.88 23.17 9.32
CA CYS A 66 28.82 24.62 9.50
C CYS A 66 30.04 25.46 9.07
N GLU A 67 29.85 26.30 8.05
CA GLU A 67 30.18 27.74 8.10
C GLU A 67 28.96 28.53 7.63
#